data_AF-A0A828SYX3-F1
#
_entry.id   AF-A0A828SYX3-F1
#
_cell.length_a   1.000
_cell.length_b   1.000
_cell.length_c   1.000
_cell.angle_alpha   90.00
_cell.angle_beta   90.00
_cell.angle_gamma   90.00
#
_symmetry.space_group_name_H-M   'P 1'
#
loop_
_entity.id
_entity.type
_entity.pdbx_description
1 polymer ?
#
loop_
_entity_poly.entity_id
_entity_poly.type
_entity_poly.pdbx_seq_one_letter_code
_entity_poly.pdbx_strand_id
1 'polypeptide(L)' 'MYIGIGPESKKRVLEEDAFSYACDRIYSGTEEEQDVAMQIFREAENFHLAALELVEWFYSGNWIKGDD' A
#
# COMPACT_ATOMS: atom_id res chain seq x y z
N MET A 1 -5.08 -2.89 11.84
CA MET A 1 -4.47 -1.58 11.45
C MET A 1 -3.04 -1.74 10.93
N TYR A 2 -2.47 -0.74 10.25
CA TYR A 2 -1.06 -0.69 9.85
C TYR A 2 -0.29 0.38 10.62
N ILE A 3 0.86 -0.01 11.20
CA ILE A 3 1.72 0.84 12.03
C ILE A 3 3.06 1.01 11.31
N GLY A 4 3.39 2.24 10.95
CA GLY A 4 4.63 2.54 10.23
C GLY A 4 5.85 2.44 11.14
N ILE A 5 6.94 1.88 10.60
CA ILE A 5 8.25 1.78 11.24
C ILE A 5 9.32 2.48 10.39
N GLY A 6 10.48 2.76 10.97
CA GLY A 6 11.59 3.40 10.26
C GLY A 6 11.18 4.74 9.62
N PRO A 7 11.29 4.90 8.28
CA PRO A 7 10.90 6.13 7.57
C PRO A 7 9.41 6.48 7.74
N GLU A 8 8.55 5.48 7.94
CA GLU A 8 7.11 5.66 8.11
C GLU A 8 6.72 5.75 9.60
N SER A 9 7.69 5.88 10.51
CA SER A 9 7.44 5.95 11.96
C SER A 9 6.44 7.04 12.34
N LYS A 10 5.62 6.75 13.37
CA LYS A 10 4.51 7.57 13.89
C LYS A 10 3.26 7.63 13.01
N LYS A 11 3.24 6.94 11.86
CA LYS A 11 2.02 6.80 11.07
C LYS A 11 1.21 5.59 11.50
N ARG A 12 -0.11 5.74 11.45
CA ARG A 12 -1.10 4.68 11.69
C ARG A 12 -2.16 4.80 10.62
N VAL A 13 -2.48 3.70 9.97
CA VAL A 13 -3.51 3.64 8.91
C VAL A 13 -4.49 2.53 9.26
N LEU A 14 -5.79 2.85 9.23
CA LEU A 14 -6.83 1.84 9.43
C LEU A 14 -6.91 0.92 8.21
N GLU A 15 -7.40 -0.31 8.37
CA GLU A 15 -7.50 -1.22 7.22
C GLU A 15 -8.45 -0.69 6.13
N GLU A 16 -9.51 0.01 6.52
CA GLU A 16 -10.45 0.65 5.59
C GLU A 16 -9.82 1.77 4.75
N ASP A 17 -8.78 2.42 5.27
CA ASP A 17 -8.04 3.50 4.62
C ASP A 17 -6.76 3.01 3.91
N ALA A 18 -6.42 1.73 4.03
CA ALA A 18 -5.12 1.21 3.58
C ALA A 18 -4.92 1.39 2.07
N PHE A 19 -5.95 1.11 1.27
CA PHE A 19 -5.88 1.25 -0.18
C PHE A 19 -5.76 2.72 -0.61
N SER A 20 -6.58 3.61 -0.06
CA SER A 20 -6.55 5.03 -0.41
C SER A 20 -5.23 5.68 -0.02
N TYR A 21 -4.70 5.34 1.17
CA TYR A 21 -3.39 5.81 1.63
C TYR A 21 -2.25 5.32 0.73
N ALA A 22 -2.24 4.03 0.36
CA ALA A 22 -1.23 3.47 -0.53
C ALA A 22 -1.22 4.19 -1.89
N CYS A 23 -2.39 4.39 -2.50
CA CYS A 23 -2.51 5.12 -3.76
C CYS A 23 -1.96 6.55 -3.70
N ASP A 24 -2.32 7.32 -2.66
CA ASP A 24 -1.84 8.70 -2.49
C ASP A 24 -0.31 8.76 -2.31
N ARG A 25 0.24 7.81 -1.53
CA ARG A 25 1.68 7.72 -1.29
C ARG A 25 2.47 7.33 -2.53
N ILE A 26 1.97 6.37 -3.32
CA ILE A 26 2.59 5.93 -4.57
C ILE A 26 2.51 7.04 -5.63
N TYR A 27 1.36 7.72 -5.73
CA TYR A 27 1.19 8.85 -6.64
C TYR A 27 2.21 9.96 -6.38
N SER A 28 2.51 10.23 -5.11
CA SER A 28 3.54 11.20 -4.70
C SER A 28 4.95 10.60 -4.57
N GLY A 29 5.11 9.33 -4.91
CA GLY A 29 6.31 8.52 -4.71
C GLY A 29 7.28 8.56 -5.89
N THR A 30 8.12 7.53 -6.00
CA THR A 30 9.08 7.37 -7.11
C THR A 30 8.39 6.83 -8.37
N GLU A 31 9.01 7.04 -9.53
CA GLU A 31 8.54 6.42 -10.79
C GLU A 31 8.52 4.88 -10.69
N GLU A 32 9.48 4.29 -9.98
CA GLU A 32 9.54 2.84 -9.74
C GLU A 32 8.32 2.34 -8.93
N GLU A 33 7.92 3.06 -7.88
CA GLU A 33 6.71 2.72 -7.12
C GLU A 33 5.45 2.80 -7.99
N GLN A 34 5.37 3.81 -8.88
CA GLN A 34 4.25 3.97 -9.81
C GLN A 34 4.22 2.86 -10.87
N ASP A 35 5.38 2.47 -11.40
CA ASP A 35 5.49 1.39 -12.38
C ASP A 35 5.07 0.04 -11.78
N VAL A 36 5.51 -0.28 -10.56
CA VAL A 36 5.10 -1.50 -9.85
C VAL A 36 3.58 -1.50 -9.59
N ALA A 37 3.02 -0.39 -9.12
CA ALA A 37 1.57 -0.28 -8.95
C ALA A 37 0.81 -0.50 -10.27
N MET A 38 1.28 0.11 -11.36
CA MET A 38 0.69 -0.08 -12.69
C MET A 38 0.80 -1.52 -13.18
N GLN A 39 1.88 -2.23 -12.85
CA GLN A 39 2.03 -3.65 -13.17
C GLN A 39 0.99 -4.49 -12.42
N ILE A 40 0.82 -4.28 -11.11
CA ILE A 40 -0.20 -4.95 -10.30
C ILE A 40 -1.60 -4.78 -10.91
N PHE A 41 -1.97 -3.54 -11.29
CA PHE A 41 -3.28 -3.28 -11.91
C PHE A 41 -3.45 -3.93 -13.30
N ARG A 42 -2.37 -4.14 -14.06
CA ARG A 42 -2.44 -4.80 -15.38
C ARG A 42 -2.56 -6.31 -15.28
N GLU A 43 -1.93 -6.91 -14.26
CA GLU A 43 -1.87 -8.36 -14.09
C GLU A 43 -3.07 -8.91 -13.31
N ALA A 44 -3.70 -8.08 -12.48
CA ALA A 44 -4.87 -8.47 -11.71
C ALA A 44 -6.09 -8.82 -12.57
N GLU A 45 -6.80 -9.89 -12.19
CA GLU A 45 -8.02 -10.34 -12.87
C GLU A 45 -9.19 -9.35 -12.72
N ASN A 46 -9.24 -8.64 -11.59
CA ASN A 46 -10.26 -7.62 -11.32
C ASN A 46 -9.74 -6.57 -10.33
N PHE A 47 -10.49 -5.47 -10.22
CA PHE A 47 -10.11 -4.33 -9.38
C PHE A 47 -9.97 -4.68 -7.89
N HIS A 48 -10.79 -5.61 -7.38
CA HIS A 48 -10.71 -6.01 -5.98
C HIS A 48 -9.39 -6.74 -5.68
N LEU A 49 -8.99 -7.68 -6.55
CA LEU A 49 -7.71 -8.37 -6.42
C LEU A 49 -6.54 -7.41 -6.61
N ALA A 50 -6.63 -6.46 -7.55
CA ALA A 50 -5.61 -5.43 -7.72
C ALA A 50 -5.43 -4.58 -6.45
N ALA A 51 -6.52 -4.19 -5.81
CA ALA A 51 -6.49 -3.41 -4.59
C ALA A 51 -5.88 -4.19 -3.41
N LEU A 52 -6.21 -5.48 -3.28
CA LEU A 52 -5.61 -6.35 -2.27
C LEU A 52 -4.11 -6.50 -2.46
N GLU A 53 -3.68 -6.83 -3.68
CA GLU A 53 -2.26 -7.03 -4.00
C GLU A 53 -1.44 -5.75 -3.84
N LEU A 54 -2.00 -4.59 -4.23
CA LEU A 54 -1.37 -3.29 -4.02
C LEU A 54 -1.15 -3.00 -2.53
N VAL A 55 -2.16 -3.27 -1.69
CA VAL A 55 -2.06 -3.08 -0.24
C VAL A 55 -1.04 -4.04 0.36
N GLU A 56 -1.09 -5.32 0.00
CA GLU A 56 -0.12 -6.31 0.49
C GLU A 56 1.32 -5.91 0.14
N TRP A 57 1.56 -5.51 -1.12
CA TRP A 57 2.87 -5.05 -1.56
C TRP A 57 3.32 -3.78 -0.85
N PHE A 58 2.49 -2.74 -0.77
CA PHE A 58 2.88 -1.45 -0.18
C PHE A 58 3.22 -1.59 1.31
N TYR A 59 2.44 -2.40 2.04
CA TYR A 59 2.62 -2.59 3.48
C TYR A 59 3.58 -3.74 3.83
N SER A 60 4.18 -4.45 2.87
CA SER A 60 5.15 -5.52 3.15
C SER A 60 6.51 -5.01 3.64
N GLY A 61 6.77 -3.71 3.50
CA GLY A 61 8.03 -3.07 3.85
C GLY A 61 8.05 -2.51 5.27
N ASN A 62 8.09 -1.18 5.35
CA ASN A 62 8.26 -0.42 6.60
C ASN A 62 6.98 -0.33 7.45
N TRP A 63 6.19 -1.40 7.50
CA TRP A 63 4.91 -1.42 8.21
C TRP A 63 4.72 -2.72 8.99
N ILE A 64 4.02 -2.63 10.11
CA ILE A 64 3.60 -3.77 10.91
C ILE A 64 2.08 -3.80 10.92
N LYS A 65 1.50 -4.97 10.66
CA LYS A 65 0.07 -5.20 10.87
C LYS A 65 -0.18 -5.33 12.37
N GLY A 66 -0.83 -4.33 12.95
CA GLY A 66 -1.25 -4.34 14.36
C GLY A 66 -2.65 -4.91 14.51
N ASP A 67 -2.87 -5.64 15.60
CA ASP A 67 -4.21 -5.94 16.10
C ASP A 67 -4.88 -4.62 16.56
N ASP A 68 -6.14 -4.46 16.20
CA ASP A 68 -6.97 -3.28 16.48
C ASP A 68 -7.25 -3.08 17.98
#